data_AF-A0A0A9GCM6-F1
#
_entry.id   AF-A0A0A9GCM6-F1
#
_cell.length_a   1.000
_cell.length_b   1.000
_cell.length_c   1.000
_cell.angle_alpha   90.00
_cell.angle_beta   90.00
_cell.angle_gamma   90.00
#
_symmetry.space_group_name_H-M   'P 1'
#
loop_
_entity.id
_entity.type
_entity.pdbx_description
1 polymer ?
#
loop_
_entity_poly.entity_id
_entity_poly.type
_entity_poly.pdbx_seq_one_letter_code
_entity_poly.pdbx_strand_id
1 'polypeptide(L)'
;MEPDLAFGRFSFVFSSVTPDDSEALGLARISLDKRLLLHPKDHESKEDQKDQDPAAEKIDHGAFHLYATVSREQADRLRLSSDDDKSRLALLCKDLSVKLMGYDSTCDVGSDLILSILRARKARKRLQRPKNFEISH
;
A
#
# COMPACT_ATOMS: atom_id res chain seq x y z
N MET A 1 6.53 -8.01 2.66
CA MET A 1 6.08 -7.99 4.07
C MET A 1 4.56 -8.07 4.04
N GLU A 2 3.94 -8.96 4.81
CA GLU A 2 2.47 -9.11 4.84
C GLU A 2 1.81 -7.86 5.42
N PRO A 3 0.74 -7.32 4.81
CA PRO A 3 0.04 -6.16 5.35
C PRO A 3 -0.72 -6.51 6.63
N ASP A 4 -0.84 -5.56 7.57
CA ASP A 4 -1.72 -5.70 8.73
C ASP A 4 -3.19 -5.48 8.33
N LEU A 5 -3.42 -4.64 7.31
CA LEU A 5 -4.74 -4.35 6.75
C LEU A 5 -4.60 -4.16 5.25
N ALA A 6 -5.52 -4.71 4.46
CA ALA A 6 -5.56 -4.51 3.02
C ALA A 6 -7.01 -4.51 2.52
N PHE A 7 -7.32 -3.59 1.61
CA PHE A 7 -8.61 -3.50 0.93
C PHE A 7 -8.45 -2.69 -0.36
N GLY A 8 -9.14 -3.09 -1.42
CA GLY A 8 -9.00 -2.47 -2.74
C GLY A 8 -7.53 -2.33 -3.15
N ARG A 9 -7.14 -1.12 -3.53
CA ARG A 9 -5.75 -0.75 -3.88
C ARG A 9 -4.85 -0.42 -2.69
N PHE A 10 -5.36 -0.45 -1.48
CA PHE A 10 -4.67 0.00 -0.28
C PHE A 10 -4.13 -1.19 0.53
N SER A 11 -2.92 -1.04 1.04
CA SER A 11 -2.31 -1.97 1.98
C SER A 11 -1.53 -1.19 3.04
N PHE A 12 -1.60 -1.63 4.28
CA PHE A 12 -1.07 -0.90 5.43
C PHE A 12 -0.18 -1.81 6.27
N VAL A 13 0.93 -1.26 6.76
CA VAL A 13 1.81 -1.91 7.73
C VAL A 13 2.09 -0.96 8.88
N PHE A 14 1.92 -1.43 10.11
CA PHE A 14 2.07 -0.62 11.31
C PHE A 14 3.23 -1.10 12.17
N SER A 15 3.79 -0.17 12.94
CA SER A 15 4.73 -0.55 13.99
C SER A 15 3.93 -1.24 15.08
N SER A 16 4.34 -2.45 15.42
CA SER A 16 3.41 -3.42 16.01
C SER A 16 3.85 -3.79 17.42
N VAL A 17 4.10 -2.77 18.25
CA VAL A 17 4.42 -2.93 19.68
C VAL A 17 3.15 -3.16 20.49
N THR A 18 2.07 -2.43 20.19
CA THR A 18 0.73 -2.54 20.79
C THR A 18 -0.33 -2.50 19.68
N PRO A 19 -1.16 -3.54 19.49
CA PRO A 19 -2.20 -3.57 18.45
C PRO A 19 -3.28 -2.50 18.60
N ASP A 20 -3.53 -2.07 19.84
CA ASP A 20 -4.66 -1.20 20.21
C ASP A 20 -4.32 0.29 20.23
N ASP A 21 -3.11 0.66 19.80
CA ASP A 21 -2.73 2.07 19.68
C ASP A 21 -3.29 2.64 18.36
N SER A 22 -4.31 3.50 18.48
CA SER A 22 -4.98 4.17 17.35
C SER A 22 -4.08 5.18 16.65
N GLU A 23 -3.15 5.78 17.37
CA GLU A 23 -2.23 6.80 16.89
C GLU A 23 -0.94 6.21 16.32
N ALA A 24 -0.75 4.90 16.45
CA ALA A 24 0.40 4.21 15.93
C ALA A 24 0.57 4.48 14.43
N LEU A 25 1.67 5.13 14.09
CA LEU A 25 2.01 5.42 12.70
C LEU A 25 2.38 4.14 11.96
N GLY A 26 1.98 4.12 10.70
CA GLY A 26 2.23 3.07 9.74
C GLY A 26 2.49 3.62 8.36
N LEU A 27 2.85 2.69 7.48
CA LEU A 27 3.06 2.95 6.07
C LEU A 27 1.89 2.39 5.27
N ALA A 28 1.17 3.27 4.59
CA ALA A 28 0.22 2.93 3.56
C ALA A 28 0.96 2.76 2.22
N ARG A 29 0.53 1.78 1.43
CA ARG A 29 0.93 1.56 0.04
C ARG A 29 -0.33 1.50 -0.81
N ILE A 30 -0.37 2.34 -1.84
CA ILE A 30 -1.44 2.44 -2.83
C ILE A 30 -0.91 1.92 -4.16
N SER A 31 -1.56 0.89 -4.70
CA SER A 31 -1.24 0.33 -6.01
C SER A 31 -2.04 1.03 -7.11
N LEU A 32 -1.33 1.56 -8.11
CA LEU A 32 -1.93 2.25 -9.25
C LEU A 32 -1.50 1.57 -10.54
N ASP A 33 -2.45 1.28 -11.41
CA ASP A 33 -2.17 0.73 -12.73
C ASP A 33 -1.50 1.79 -13.61
N LYS A 34 -0.37 1.45 -14.24
CA LYS A 34 0.29 2.32 -15.23
C LYS A 34 -0.64 2.70 -16.39
N ARG A 35 -1.64 1.88 -16.71
CA ARG A 35 -2.68 2.19 -17.73
C ARG A 35 -3.47 3.45 -17.41
N LEU A 36 -3.68 3.76 -16.12
CA LEU A 36 -4.36 4.99 -15.70
C LEU A 36 -3.52 6.24 -15.93
N LEU A 37 -2.19 6.09 -16.04
CA LEU A 37 -1.28 7.19 -16.36
C LEU A 37 -0.99 7.30 -17.86
N LEU A 38 -1.03 6.18 -18.58
CA LEU A 38 -0.58 6.12 -19.97
C LEU A 38 -1.62 6.54 -21.00
N HIS A 39 -2.93 6.64 -20.69
CA HIS A 39 -3.90 7.13 -21.68
C HIS A 39 -5.20 7.69 -21.05
N PRO A 40 -5.42 9.02 -21.03
CA PRO A 40 -6.72 9.63 -21.25
C PRO A 40 -6.79 10.04 -22.72
N LYS A 41 -7.02 9.08 -23.62
CA LYS A 41 -7.56 9.43 -24.94
C LYS A 41 -8.87 8.70 -25.10
N ASP A 42 -9.92 9.49 -25.05
CA ASP A 42 -11.12 9.25 -25.83
C ASP A 42 -10.68 8.87 -27.25
N HIS A 43 -10.73 7.58 -27.54
CA HIS A 43 -10.92 7.14 -28.90
C HIS A 43 -12.07 6.16 -28.86
N GLU A 44 -13.26 6.69 -29.14
CA GLU A 44 -14.23 5.94 -29.93
C GLU A 44 -13.50 5.50 -31.21
N SER A 45 -12.80 4.38 -31.18
CA SER A 45 -12.41 3.67 -32.38
C SER A 45 -13.54 2.70 -32.67
N LYS A 46 -14.44 3.15 -33.55
CA LYS A 46 -15.33 2.25 -34.27
C LYS A 46 -14.53 1.07 -34.82
N GLU A 47 -15.15 -0.09 -34.73
CA GLU A 47 -14.88 -1.27 -35.55
C GLU A 47 -14.26 -0.88 -36.90
N ASP A 48 -13.04 -1.33 -37.16
CA ASP A 48 -12.72 -1.97 -38.43
C ASP A 48 -11.45 -2.82 -38.27
N GLN A 49 -11.62 -4.10 -38.62
CA GLN A 49 -10.57 -5.09 -38.73
C GLN A 49 -9.52 -4.60 -39.74
N LYS A 50 -8.22 -4.73 -39.38
CA LYS A 50 -7.16 -5.37 -40.19
C LYS A 50 -5.76 -4.81 -39.82
N ASP A 51 -4.80 -5.73 -39.87
CA ASP A 51 -3.34 -5.56 -39.69
C ASP A 51 -2.82 -5.47 -38.25
N GLN A 52 -2.61 -6.68 -37.71
CA GLN A 52 -1.75 -6.95 -36.56
C GLN A 52 -0.29 -6.66 -36.93
N ASP A 53 0.26 -5.58 -36.39
CA ASP A 53 1.70 -5.33 -36.35
C ASP A 53 2.27 -6.00 -35.08
N PRO A 54 3.18 -6.99 -35.16
CA PRO A 54 3.67 -7.72 -33.98
C PRO A 54 4.66 -6.90 -33.12
N ALA A 55 4.88 -5.62 -33.48
CA ALA A 55 5.73 -4.68 -32.77
C ALA A 55 4.97 -3.71 -31.85
N ALA A 56 3.67 -3.94 -31.60
CA ALA A 56 2.93 -3.22 -30.57
C ALA A 56 3.54 -3.52 -29.19
N GLU A 57 4.43 -2.61 -28.81
CA GLU A 57 5.07 -2.38 -27.53
C GLU A 57 4.55 -3.30 -26.42
N LYS A 58 5.47 -4.07 -25.83
CA LYS A 58 5.27 -4.69 -24.51
C LYS A 58 5.08 -3.54 -23.50
N ILE A 59 3.87 -2.98 -23.45
CA ILE A 59 3.50 -2.00 -22.45
C ILE A 59 3.65 -2.72 -21.13
N ASP A 60 4.70 -2.35 -20.38
CA ASP A 60 4.96 -2.86 -19.06
C ASP A 60 3.71 -2.61 -18.21
N HIS A 61 2.92 -3.66 -18.01
CA HIS A 61 1.70 -3.66 -17.22
C HIS A 61 1.98 -3.49 -15.71
N GLY A 62 3.21 -3.16 -15.32
CA GLY A 62 3.57 -2.97 -13.92
C GLY A 62 2.62 -2.00 -13.23
N ALA A 63 2.09 -2.38 -12.08
CA ALA A 63 1.56 -1.39 -11.15
C ALA A 63 2.72 -0.51 -10.66
N PHE A 64 2.48 0.78 -10.45
CA PHE A 64 3.38 1.61 -9.65
C PHE A 64 2.77 1.85 -8.28
N HIS A 65 3.62 2.13 -7.30
CA HIS A 65 3.20 2.26 -5.91
C HIS A 65 3.46 3.68 -5.42
N LEU A 66 2.45 4.25 -4.76
CA LEU A 66 2.59 5.42 -3.93
C LEU A 66 2.50 5.00 -2.47
N TYR A 67 3.15 5.78 -1.62
CA TYR A 67 3.21 5.52 -0.19
C TYR A 67 2.81 6.75 0.59
N ALA A 68 2.36 6.52 1.81
CA ALA A 68 1.94 7.57 2.72
C ALA A 68 2.16 7.11 4.17
N THR A 69 2.46 8.06 5.05
CA THR A 69 2.43 7.81 6.49
C THR A 69 1.02 8.06 6.99
N VAL A 70 0.44 7.08 7.68
CA VAL A 70 -0.93 7.16 8.23
C VAL A 70 -0.96 6.56 9.64
N SER A 71 -1.87 7.04 10.50
CA SER A 71 -2.19 6.36 11.76
C SER A 71 -3.10 5.15 11.53
N ARG A 72 -3.24 4.30 12.54
CA ARG A 72 -4.19 3.18 12.50
C ARG A 72 -5.63 3.68 12.37
N GLU A 73 -6.00 4.70 13.13
CA GLU A 73 -7.32 5.33 13.05
C GLU A 73 -7.61 5.81 11.62
N GLN A 74 -6.65 6.47 10.97
CA GLN A 74 -6.80 6.93 9.59
C GLN A 74 -7.04 5.77 8.61
N ALA A 75 -6.36 4.64 8.78
CA ALA A 75 -6.56 3.46 7.95
C ALA A 75 -7.94 2.82 8.18
N ASP A 76 -8.41 2.78 9.42
CA ASP A 76 -9.75 2.28 9.74
C ASP A 76 -10.84 3.21 9.19
N ARG A 77 -10.65 4.53 9.28
CA ARG A 77 -11.53 5.50 8.62
C ARG A 77 -11.60 5.28 7.11
N LEU A 78 -10.47 5.04 6.44
CA LEU A 78 -10.44 4.73 5.01
C LEU A 78 -11.22 3.46 4.68
N ARG A 79 -11.06 2.42 5.50
CA ARG A 79 -11.79 1.16 5.35
C ARG A 79 -13.31 1.36 5.43
N LEU A 80 -13.77 2.27 6.29
CA LEU A 80 -15.20 2.54 6.54
C LEU A 80 -15.82 3.58 5.60
N SER A 81 -15.00 4.35 4.88
CA SER A 81 -15.44 5.59 4.20
C SER A 81 -16.19 5.43 2.87
N SER A 82 -15.96 4.35 2.14
CA SER A 82 -16.57 4.09 0.83
C SER A 82 -16.18 2.70 0.35
N ASP A 83 -16.92 2.14 -0.63
CA ASP A 83 -16.52 0.94 -1.36
C ASP A 83 -15.57 1.22 -2.54
N ASP A 84 -15.51 2.47 -3.02
CA ASP A 84 -14.69 2.85 -4.17
C ASP A 84 -13.31 3.42 -3.78
N ASP A 85 -12.28 2.99 -4.50
CA ASP A 85 -10.88 3.36 -4.25
C ASP A 85 -10.57 4.82 -4.58
N LYS A 86 -11.25 5.42 -5.56
CA LYS A 86 -11.06 6.84 -5.90
C LYS A 86 -11.57 7.74 -4.76
N SER A 87 -12.70 7.38 -4.17
CA SER A 87 -13.28 8.09 -3.02
C SER A 87 -12.40 7.97 -1.78
N ARG A 88 -11.85 6.77 -1.50
CA ARG A 88 -10.86 6.57 -0.43
C ARG A 88 -9.59 7.39 -0.65
N LEU A 89 -9.09 7.46 -1.90
CA LEU A 89 -7.92 8.27 -2.23
C LEU A 89 -8.20 9.78 -2.05
N ALA A 90 -9.41 10.23 -2.40
CA ALA A 90 -9.82 11.61 -2.17
C ALA A 90 -9.88 11.94 -0.67
N LEU A 91 -10.47 11.06 0.15
CA LEU A 91 -10.48 11.19 1.62
C LEU A 91 -9.05 11.30 2.17
N LEU A 92 -8.15 10.41 1.74
CA LEU A 92 -6.75 10.38 2.17
C LEU A 92 -6.03 11.70 1.88
N CYS A 93 -6.18 12.24 0.66
CA CYS A 93 -5.46 13.44 0.25
C CYS A 93 -6.12 14.74 0.72
N LYS A 94 -7.45 14.82 0.72
CA LYS A 94 -8.19 16.08 0.98
C LYS A 94 -8.52 16.24 2.46
N ASP A 95 -9.11 15.21 3.05
CA ASP A 95 -9.69 15.34 4.39
C ASP A 95 -8.69 14.94 5.47
N LEU A 96 -7.84 13.95 5.18
CA LEU A 96 -6.74 13.56 6.07
C LEU A 96 -5.44 14.33 5.79
N SER A 97 -5.40 15.10 4.69
CA SER A 97 -4.24 15.93 4.29
C SER A 97 -2.92 15.16 4.23
N VAL A 98 -2.97 13.86 3.88
CA VAL A 98 -1.80 13.00 3.84
C VAL A 98 -1.04 13.21 2.53
N LYS A 99 0.29 13.28 2.62
CA LYS A 99 1.17 13.41 1.45
C LYS A 99 1.49 12.05 0.84
N LEU A 100 1.20 11.90 -0.44
CA LEU A 100 1.63 10.75 -1.23
C LEU A 100 3.08 10.95 -1.69
N MET A 101 3.87 9.88 -1.59
CA MET A 101 5.29 9.86 -1.93
C MET A 101 5.59 8.68 -2.85
N GLY A 102 6.53 8.88 -3.77
CA GLY A 102 7.14 7.78 -4.54
C GLY A 102 8.08 6.95 -3.67
N TYR A 103 8.57 5.84 -4.22
CA TYR A 103 9.47 4.92 -3.50
C TYR A 103 10.69 5.63 -2.90
N ASP A 104 11.47 6.35 -3.71
CA ASP A 104 12.71 6.99 -3.26
C ASP A 104 12.46 8.01 -2.13
N SER A 105 11.50 8.92 -2.33
CA SER A 105 11.11 9.91 -1.31
C SER A 105 10.59 9.25 -0.03
N THR A 106 9.98 8.07 -0.13
CA THR A 106 9.50 7.32 1.05
C THR A 106 10.66 6.68 1.80
N CYS A 107 11.65 6.16 1.08
CA CYS A 107 12.87 5.64 1.68
C CYS A 107 13.64 6.73 2.43
N ASP A 108 13.72 7.93 1.86
CA ASP A 108 14.42 9.05 2.47
C ASP A 108 13.69 9.57 3.73
N VAL A 109 12.42 9.99 3.56
CA VAL A 109 11.64 10.65 4.63
C VAL A 109 11.13 9.65 5.67
N GLY A 110 10.81 8.43 5.24
CA GLY A 110 10.18 7.40 6.07
C GLY A 110 11.13 6.33 6.61
N SER A 111 12.45 6.48 6.41
CA SER A 111 13.47 5.48 6.82
C SER A 111 13.31 5.05 8.28
N ASP A 112 13.22 6.00 9.21
CA ASP A 112 13.07 5.72 10.65
C ASP A 112 11.79 4.95 10.96
N LEU A 113 10.68 5.33 10.34
CA LEU A 113 9.39 4.65 10.48
C LEU A 113 9.47 3.22 9.94
N ILE A 114 10.05 3.04 8.74
CA ILE A 114 10.24 1.72 8.12
C ILE A 114 11.10 0.82 9.02
N LEU A 115 12.19 1.35 9.56
CA LEU A 115 13.07 0.61 10.48
C LEU A 115 12.35 0.26 11.78
N SER A 116 11.57 1.18 12.34
CA SER A 116 10.74 0.94 13.52
C SER A 116 9.73 -0.19 13.29
N ILE A 117 8.98 -0.14 12.18
CA ILE A 117 8.03 -1.19 11.77
C ILE A 117 8.74 -2.54 11.65
N LEU A 118 9.89 -2.57 10.97
CA LEU A 118 10.67 -3.80 10.76
C LEU A 118 11.14 -4.40 12.09
N ARG A 119 11.67 -3.57 13.00
CA ARG A 119 12.14 -4.00 14.32
C ARG A 119 10.99 -4.55 15.17
N ALA A 120 9.88 -3.83 15.25
CA ALA A 120 8.70 -4.24 16.01
C ALA A 120 8.15 -5.59 15.51
N ARG A 121 7.98 -5.74 14.20
CA ARG A 121 7.49 -6.99 13.60
C ARG A 121 8.45 -8.17 13.80
N LYS A 122 9.76 -7.92 13.73
CA LYS A 122 10.78 -8.95 14.01
C LYS A 122 10.74 -9.39 15.49
N ALA A 123 10.59 -8.45 16.43
CA ALA A 123 10.45 -8.75 17.85
C ALA A 123 9.20 -9.60 18.12
N ARG A 124 8.05 -9.23 17.55
CA ARG A 124 6.80 -10.01 17.64
C ARG A 124 6.96 -11.44 17.14
N LYS A 125 7.57 -11.64 15.96
CA LYS A 125 7.82 -12.99 15.42
C LYS A 125 8.70 -13.85 16.33
N ARG A 126 9.61 -13.26 17.10
CA ARG A 126 10.42 -14.00 18.08
C ARG A 126 9.62 -14.44 19.29
N LEU A 127 8.68 -13.61 19.76
CA LEU A 127 7.79 -13.95 20.88
C LEU A 127 6.78 -15.05 20.51
N GLN A 128 6.33 -15.08 19.25
CA GLN A 128 5.39 -16.09 18.76
C GLN A 128 6.05 -17.42 18.36
N ARG A 129 7.39 -17.51 18.37
CA ARG A 129 8.05 -18.81 18.18
C ARG A 129 7.88 -19.64 19.44
N PRO A 130 7.27 -20.84 19.37
CA PRO A 130 7.20 -21.72 20.53
C PRO A 130 8.64 -22.01 21.01
N LYS A 131 8.87 -21.78 22.30
CA LYS A 131 10.08 -22.28 22.95
C LYS A 131 9.87 -23.78 23.09
N ASN A 132 10.48 -24.56 22.21
CA ASN A 132 10.61 -26.01 22.42
C ASN A 132 11.53 -26.19 23.64
N PHE A 133 10.95 -26.18 24.83
CA PHE A 133 11.62 -26.73 26.00
C PHE A 133 11.49 -28.25 25.90
N GLU A 134 12.49 -28.89 25.30
CA GLU A 134 12.71 -30.31 25.56
C GLU A 134 13.02 -30.47 27.05
N ILE A 135 12.04 -30.94 27.80
CA ILE A 135 12.25 -31.47 29.14
C ILE A 135 12.73 -32.90 28.92
N SER A 136 14.05 -33.11 28.93
CA SER A 136 14.62 -34.45 29.04
C SER A 136 14.39 -34.97 30.45
N HIS A 137 13.66 -36.09 30.55
CA HIS A 137 13.55 -36.93 31.74
C HIS A 137 14.54 -38.09 31.65
#